data_AF-A0AAD6KWM6-F1
#
_entry.id   AF-A0AAD6KWM6-F1
#
_cell.length_a   1.000
_cell.length_b   1.000
_cell.length_c   1.000
_cell.angle_alpha   90.00
_cell.angle_beta   90.00
_cell.angle_gamma   90.00
#
_symmetry.space_group_name_H-M   'P 1'
#
loop_
_entity.id
_entity.type
_entity.pdbx_description
1 polymer ?
#
loop_
_entity_poly.entity_id
_entity_poly.type
_entity_poly.pdbx_seq_one_letter_code
_entity_poly.pdbx_strand_id
1 'polypeptide(L)'
;MASSTISPPSASFIVKKKELGRSAFSSSSSPSPFSVPKCNKSAAKKIVSAMAPQQAERMPATTGSVKTAMTLTEKIFARASEKPQLSPGDNVWVNVDTLMTHDISGPGSIGIFKREFGPDAKVWDREKVVIIPDHYIFTADKLANRNVDILRDFCNDQNIKYFYDIKDLGNFKANPDYKGVCHVALAQEGHCRPGEVLLGTDSHTCTAGAFGQFATGIGNTDAGFVLGTGKLLLKVPPTLKFIMDGEMPDYLLAKDLILQIIGEISVAGATYKSMEFAGTTVESLTMEERMTLCNMVIEAGGKNGVVPADSTTFKYLEDKTTIPYEPVYSDAQARFLTEYRFDITKLEPLVAKPHSPDNRALARECKDVKIDRVYIGSCTGGKTEDFMAVAKVFLASGKKVKVPTFLVPATRKVWMDLYTLPVPGSGGKTCSQIFEEAGCDTPASPTCGACMGGPRDTYARMNKAVVCVSTTNRNFPGRMGHKEGQVYLASPYTAAASALTGFVTDPREFLQ
;
A
#
# COMPACT_ATOMS: atom_id res chain seq x y z
N MET A 1 0.57 27.15 -38.71
CA MET A 1 0.53 28.39 -39.52
C MET A 1 -0.61 29.26 -39.02
N ALA A 2 -0.37 30.59 -38.97
CA ALA A 2 -1.24 31.71 -38.55
C ALA A 2 -1.67 31.73 -37.05
N SER A 3 -1.07 32.55 -36.16
CA SER A 3 -1.09 34.03 -36.01
C SER A 3 -2.30 34.48 -35.16
N SER A 4 -2.26 35.30 -34.09
CA SER A 4 -1.22 36.17 -33.50
C SER A 4 -1.70 36.79 -32.17
N THR A 5 -0.77 36.88 -31.20
CA THR A 5 -0.44 37.97 -30.26
C THR A 5 -1.47 38.62 -29.31
N ILE A 6 -1.09 38.74 -28.02
CA ILE A 6 -0.71 40.02 -27.36
C ILE A 6 0.14 39.68 -26.11
N SER A 7 1.28 40.36 -25.95
CA SER A 7 2.22 40.28 -24.81
C SER A 7 2.00 41.43 -23.81
N PRO A 8 2.44 41.33 -22.53
CA PRO A 8 2.26 42.35 -21.51
C PRO A 8 3.39 43.40 -21.50
N PRO A 9 3.21 44.57 -20.85
CA PRO A 9 4.22 45.61 -20.85
C PRO A 9 5.29 45.40 -19.77
N SER A 10 6.52 45.74 -20.14
CA SER A 10 7.70 45.92 -19.30
C SER A 10 7.74 47.34 -18.72
N ALA A 11 8.29 47.47 -17.51
CA ALA A 11 8.81 48.74 -17.01
C ALA A 11 10.18 48.52 -16.37
N SER A 12 11.17 49.12 -17.00
CA SER A 12 12.58 49.20 -16.63
C SER A 12 12.86 50.38 -15.70
N PHE A 13 13.71 50.19 -14.70
CA PHE A 13 14.55 51.27 -14.17
C PHE A 13 16.01 50.79 -14.13
N ILE A 14 16.86 51.46 -14.91
CA ILE A 14 18.32 51.39 -14.90
C ILE A 14 18.80 52.74 -14.35
N VAL A 15 19.85 52.79 -13.51
CA VAL A 15 21.18 53.44 -13.73
C VAL A 15 21.57 54.03 -12.34
N LYS A 16 22.77 53.89 -11.73
CA LYS A 16 24.15 54.08 -12.22
C LYS A 16 25.20 53.49 -11.27
N LYS A 17 26.29 53.00 -11.87
CA LYS A 17 27.60 52.58 -11.32
C LYS A 17 28.57 53.76 -11.11
N LYS A 18 29.59 53.56 -10.23
CA LYS A 18 31.05 53.80 -10.41
C LYS A 18 31.81 53.28 -9.16
N GLU A 19 32.66 52.24 -9.24
CA GLU A 19 34.13 52.20 -9.53
C GLU A 19 35.00 52.93 -8.47
N LEU A 20 36.16 52.47 -7.96
CA LEU A 20 37.31 51.73 -8.54
C LEU A 20 38.36 51.36 -7.45
N GLY A 21 39.25 50.37 -7.69
CA GLY A 21 40.62 50.25 -7.10
C GLY A 21 41.02 48.85 -6.56
N ARG A 22 41.72 47.98 -7.33
CA ARG A 22 43.20 47.69 -7.37
C ARG A 22 43.75 47.00 -6.10
N SER A 23 44.66 46.01 -6.07
CA SER A 23 45.52 45.30 -7.05
C SER A 23 46.16 44.05 -6.40
N ALA A 24 46.73 43.15 -7.21
CA ALA A 24 47.46 41.92 -6.87
C ALA A 24 48.91 42.12 -6.37
N PHE A 25 49.52 41.08 -5.75
CA PHE A 25 50.93 40.69 -5.90
C PHE A 25 51.20 39.23 -5.44
N SER A 26 52.13 38.57 -6.16
CA SER A 26 52.78 37.25 -5.98
C SER A 26 53.82 37.24 -4.83
N SER A 27 54.59 36.22 -4.41
CA SER A 27 55.22 35.02 -5.02
C SER A 27 56.01 34.21 -3.95
N SER A 28 56.23 32.89 -4.17
CA SER A 28 57.41 32.01 -3.81
C SER A 28 57.83 31.85 -2.32
N SER A 29 58.37 30.75 -1.78
CA SER A 29 59.31 29.72 -2.28
C SER A 29 59.44 28.54 -1.29
N SER A 30 59.70 27.33 -1.79
CA SER A 30 60.26 26.15 -1.09
C SER A 30 61.81 26.20 -1.04
N PRO A 31 62.52 25.35 -0.25
CA PRO A 31 62.90 23.99 -0.72
C PRO A 31 63.03 22.89 0.37
N SER A 32 62.99 21.63 -0.09
CA SER A 32 63.31 20.34 0.56
C SER A 32 64.84 20.04 0.51
N PRO A 33 65.41 18.81 0.64
CA PRO A 33 64.94 17.48 1.14
C PRO A 33 65.96 16.78 2.09
N PHE A 34 65.68 15.56 2.62
CA PHE A 34 66.71 14.52 2.87
C PHE A 34 66.07 13.12 3.06
N SER A 35 66.88 12.08 2.84
CA SER A 35 66.59 10.83 2.13
C SER A 35 66.55 9.53 2.97
N VAL A 36 65.97 8.49 2.36
CA VAL A 36 65.78 7.05 2.72
C VAL A 36 67.10 6.26 2.97
N PRO A 37 67.09 5.04 3.57
CA PRO A 37 67.00 3.81 2.75
C PRO A 37 66.33 2.53 3.37
N LYS A 38 65.52 1.84 2.52
CA LYS A 38 65.45 0.40 2.12
C LYS A 38 65.26 -0.81 3.09
N CYS A 39 64.23 -1.60 2.70
CA CYS A 39 64.12 -3.09 2.52
C CYS A 39 63.99 -4.06 3.73
N ASN A 40 62.89 -4.84 3.83
CA ASN A 40 62.80 -6.23 3.33
C ASN A 40 61.45 -6.93 3.62
N LYS A 41 61.26 -8.06 2.91
CA LYS A 41 60.10 -8.96 2.70
C LYS A 41 59.34 -9.54 3.92
N SER A 42 58.09 -9.93 3.62
CA SER A 42 57.39 -11.18 4.03
C SER A 42 56.85 -11.32 5.46
N ALA A 43 55.51 -11.37 5.60
CA ALA A 43 54.76 -12.51 6.17
C ALA A 43 53.25 -12.22 6.22
N ALA A 44 52.44 -13.12 5.67
CA ALA A 44 51.00 -13.16 5.87
C ALA A 44 50.68 -13.59 7.32
N LYS A 45 49.81 -12.85 8.03
CA LYS A 45 49.12 -13.32 9.24
C LYS A 45 47.70 -12.73 9.34
N LYS A 46 46.73 -13.66 9.31
CA LYS A 46 45.33 -13.63 9.79
C LYS A 46 44.78 -12.28 10.26
N ILE A 47 43.77 -11.78 9.54
CA ILE A 47 42.75 -10.89 10.10
C ILE A 47 41.89 -11.74 11.04
N VAL A 48 42.03 -11.52 12.34
CA VAL A 48 41.13 -12.07 13.35
C VAL A 48 39.93 -11.11 13.41
N SER A 49 38.75 -11.65 13.10
CA SER A 49 37.47 -10.96 13.28
C SER A 49 37.36 -10.48 14.73
N ALA A 50 37.32 -9.17 14.93
CA ALA A 50 36.90 -8.59 16.20
C ALA A 50 35.38 -8.76 16.29
N MET A 51 34.95 -9.76 17.07
CA MET A 51 33.55 -9.94 17.43
C MET A 51 33.01 -8.65 18.04
N ALA A 52 31.89 -8.16 17.50
CA ALA A 52 31.11 -7.12 18.14
C ALA A 52 30.74 -7.57 19.57
N PRO A 53 30.77 -6.67 20.57
CA PRO A 53 30.40 -7.03 21.93
C PRO A 53 28.98 -7.59 21.96
N GLN A 54 28.80 -8.71 22.66
CA GLN A 54 27.48 -9.27 22.96
C GLN A 54 26.63 -8.20 23.68
N GLN A 55 25.55 -7.77 23.02
CA GLN A 55 24.53 -6.96 23.64
C GLN A 55 23.90 -7.75 24.79
N ALA A 56 23.85 -7.14 25.97
CA ALA A 56 23.13 -7.69 27.12
C ALA A 56 21.66 -7.94 26.75
N GLU A 57 21.13 -9.10 27.12
CA GLU A 57 19.70 -9.42 27.05
C GLU A 57 18.90 -8.30 27.73
N ARG A 58 18.12 -7.55 26.95
CA ARG A 58 17.18 -6.59 27.50
C ARG A 58 15.88 -7.30 27.83
N MET A 59 15.53 -7.25 29.11
CA MET A 59 14.21 -7.59 29.61
C MET A 59 13.12 -6.78 28.87
N PRO A 60 11.88 -7.30 28.76
CA PRO A 60 10.81 -6.66 28.01
C PRO A 60 10.66 -5.20 28.41
N ALA A 61 10.46 -4.33 27.43
CA ALA A 61 10.14 -2.92 27.65
C ALA A 61 8.78 -2.80 28.34
N THR A 62 8.75 -3.11 29.63
CA THR A 62 7.72 -2.64 30.53
C THR A 62 7.95 -1.15 30.63
N THR A 63 7.11 -0.38 29.93
CA THR A 63 7.02 1.06 30.16
C THR A 63 6.55 1.24 31.60
N GLY A 64 7.49 1.35 32.53
CA GLY A 64 7.19 1.53 33.94
C GLY A 64 6.24 2.70 34.14
N SER A 65 5.22 2.54 35.00
CA SER A 65 4.38 3.62 35.55
C SER A 65 4.24 4.86 34.63
N VAL A 66 3.69 4.68 33.43
CA VAL A 66 3.57 5.79 32.47
C VAL A 66 2.57 6.81 33.04
N LYS A 67 2.99 8.07 33.20
CA LYS A 67 2.12 9.17 33.68
C LYS A 67 1.00 9.52 32.68
N THR A 68 1.06 9.03 31.44
CA THR A 68 -0.04 9.16 30.46
C THR A 68 -0.05 7.95 29.54
N ALA A 69 -1.16 7.22 29.55
CA ALA A 69 -1.40 6.06 28.72
C ALA A 69 -1.44 6.43 27.23
N MET A 70 -0.80 5.61 26.38
CA MET A 70 -0.65 5.85 24.94
C MET A 70 -1.44 4.83 24.11
N THR A 71 -1.98 5.29 22.98
CA THR A 71 -2.54 4.44 21.93
C THR A 71 -1.45 3.64 21.21
N LEU A 72 -1.85 2.62 20.44
CA LEU A 72 -0.94 1.79 19.65
C LEU A 72 -0.07 2.66 18.74
N THR A 73 -0.70 3.57 17.97
CA THR A 73 0.02 4.48 17.06
C THR A 73 0.99 5.40 17.82
N GLU A 74 0.60 5.94 18.98
CA GLU A 74 1.49 6.77 19.81
C GLU A 74 2.71 5.97 20.30
N LYS A 75 2.53 4.71 20.71
CA LYS A 75 3.65 3.84 21.10
C LYS A 75 4.60 3.52 19.96
N ILE A 76 4.09 3.30 18.74
CA ILE A 76 4.93 3.12 17.55
C ILE A 76 5.78 4.36 17.32
N PHE A 77 5.19 5.55 17.39
CA PHE A 77 5.92 6.81 17.25
C PHE A 77 6.94 7.02 18.36
N ALA A 78 6.57 6.73 19.62
CA ALA A 78 7.45 6.88 20.77
C ALA A 78 8.72 6.02 20.59
N ARG A 79 8.54 4.75 20.23
CA ARG A 79 9.64 3.84 19.87
C ARG A 79 10.45 4.35 18.68
N ALA A 80 9.79 4.71 17.57
CA ALA A 80 10.46 5.13 16.34
C ALA A 80 11.20 6.47 16.46
N SER A 81 10.84 7.32 17.41
CA SER A 81 11.47 8.62 17.68
C SER A 81 12.38 8.61 18.92
N GLU A 82 12.58 7.44 19.54
CA GLU A 82 13.38 7.28 20.76
C GLU A 82 12.91 8.19 21.91
N LYS A 83 11.58 8.36 22.02
CA LYS A 83 10.92 9.14 23.07
C LYS A 83 10.20 8.20 24.03
N PRO A 84 10.21 8.48 25.35
CA PRO A 84 9.51 7.65 26.33
C PRO A 84 7.98 7.82 26.27
N GLN A 85 7.51 8.96 25.74
CA GLN A 85 6.09 9.31 25.69
C GLN A 85 5.87 10.36 24.60
N LEU A 86 4.70 10.33 23.97
CA LEU A 86 4.22 11.35 23.03
C LEU A 86 2.75 11.67 23.27
N SER A 87 2.27 12.75 22.66
CA SER A 87 0.86 13.12 22.61
C SER A 87 0.46 13.55 21.20
N PRO A 88 -0.83 13.42 20.83
CA PRO A 88 -1.32 13.91 19.55
C PRO A 88 -0.96 15.39 19.34
N GLY A 89 -0.46 15.70 18.15
CA GLY A 89 0.00 17.05 17.79
C GLY A 89 1.51 17.27 17.89
N ASP A 90 2.24 16.41 18.61
CA ASP A 90 3.71 16.46 18.65
C ASP A 90 4.30 16.23 17.25
N ASN A 91 5.33 17.01 16.89
CA ASN A 91 6.11 16.76 15.67
C ASN A 91 7.42 16.08 16.05
N VAL A 92 7.68 14.90 15.50
CA VAL A 92 8.85 14.08 15.84
C VAL A 92 9.52 13.53 14.60
N TRP A 93 10.85 13.45 14.66
CA TRP A 93 11.63 12.70 13.68
C TRP A 93 11.45 11.21 13.98
N VAL A 94 10.86 10.48 13.03
CA VAL A 94 10.71 9.03 13.12
C VAL A 94 11.81 8.35 12.32
N ASN A 95 12.42 7.32 12.90
CA ASN A 95 13.25 6.38 12.16
C ASN A 95 12.33 5.46 11.34
N VAL A 96 12.59 5.33 10.05
CA VAL A 96 11.78 4.53 9.12
C VAL A 96 12.31 3.11 9.09
N ASP A 97 11.42 2.13 9.27
CA ASP A 97 11.78 0.71 9.22
C ASP A 97 11.78 0.18 7.79
N THR A 98 10.83 0.61 6.97
CA THR A 98 10.73 0.24 5.54
C THR A 98 10.21 1.43 4.72
N LEU A 99 10.87 1.72 3.59
CA LEU A 99 10.33 2.59 2.53
C LEU A 99 9.98 1.75 1.31
N MET A 100 8.74 1.82 0.87
CA MET A 100 8.29 1.21 -0.39
C MET A 100 8.09 2.26 -1.48
N THR A 101 8.53 1.96 -2.70
CA THR A 101 8.11 2.70 -3.89
C THR A 101 7.83 1.78 -5.08
N HIS A 102 7.27 2.34 -6.14
CA HIS A 102 6.75 1.62 -7.30
C HIS A 102 6.99 2.41 -8.60
N ASP A 103 6.56 1.88 -9.74
CA ASP A 103 6.87 2.36 -11.09
C ASP A 103 6.39 3.79 -11.39
N ILE A 104 5.35 4.30 -10.72
CA ILE A 104 4.87 5.66 -10.98
C ILE A 104 5.69 6.69 -10.19
N SER A 105 5.85 6.46 -8.89
CA SER A 105 6.37 7.45 -7.94
C SER A 105 7.89 7.32 -7.72
N GLY A 106 8.44 6.12 -7.93
CA GLY A 106 9.85 5.83 -7.69
C GLY A 106 10.79 6.68 -8.54
N PRO A 107 10.60 6.83 -9.86
CA PRO A 107 11.44 7.71 -10.67
C PRO A 107 11.51 9.15 -10.15
N GLY A 108 10.39 9.70 -9.68
CA GLY A 108 10.34 11.04 -9.09
C GLY A 108 11.10 11.13 -7.76
N SER A 109 10.93 10.12 -6.90
CA SER A 109 11.61 10.02 -5.61
C SER A 109 13.13 9.87 -5.78
N ILE A 110 13.57 9.03 -6.72
CA ILE A 110 14.97 8.82 -7.10
C ILE A 110 15.59 10.12 -7.63
N GLY A 111 14.88 10.82 -8.53
CA GLY A 111 15.34 12.08 -9.09
C GLY A 111 15.55 13.15 -8.01
N ILE A 112 14.64 13.27 -7.04
CA ILE A 112 14.78 14.19 -5.92
C ILE A 112 15.96 13.77 -5.02
N PHE A 113 16.06 12.49 -4.68
CA PHE A 113 17.17 11.96 -3.89
C PHE A 113 18.54 12.32 -4.51
N LYS A 114 18.74 12.02 -5.79
CA LYS A 114 20.00 12.34 -6.50
C LYS A 114 20.25 13.84 -6.64
N ARG A 115 19.20 14.66 -6.77
CA ARG A 115 19.33 16.12 -6.84
C ARG A 115 19.77 16.73 -5.51
N GLU A 116 19.16 16.32 -4.40
CA GLU A 116 19.39 16.93 -3.08
C GLU A 116 20.60 16.34 -2.35
N PHE A 117 20.89 15.04 -2.52
CA PHE A 117 22.01 14.35 -1.85
C PHE A 117 23.23 14.14 -2.75
N GLY A 118 23.10 14.38 -4.06
CA GLY A 118 24.15 14.26 -5.06
C GLY A 118 24.06 12.99 -5.91
N PRO A 119 24.69 12.99 -7.11
CA PRO A 119 24.60 11.88 -8.07
C PRO A 119 25.20 10.57 -7.54
N ASP A 120 26.24 10.66 -6.72
CA ASP A 120 26.93 9.50 -6.14
C ASP A 120 26.38 9.08 -4.77
N ALA A 121 25.29 9.72 -4.31
CA ALA A 121 24.68 9.41 -3.03
C ALA A 121 24.23 7.95 -2.96
N LYS A 122 24.42 7.36 -1.77
CA LYS A 122 23.93 6.02 -1.43
C LYS A 122 22.71 6.12 -0.53
N VAL A 123 21.75 5.22 -0.74
CA VAL A 123 20.55 5.13 0.10
C VAL A 123 20.94 4.81 1.54
N TRP A 124 20.13 5.26 2.51
CA TRP A 124 20.44 5.11 3.94
C TRP A 124 20.61 3.64 4.34
N ASP A 125 19.79 2.75 3.77
CA ASP A 125 19.84 1.31 4.01
C ASP A 125 19.21 0.56 2.82
N ARG A 126 20.04 -0.14 2.05
CA ARG A 126 19.63 -0.90 0.86
C ARG A 126 18.75 -2.12 1.16
N GLU A 127 18.65 -2.52 2.43
CA GLU A 127 17.79 -3.61 2.90
C GLU A 127 16.47 -3.10 3.49
N LYS A 128 16.29 -1.79 3.63
CA LYS A 128 15.01 -1.18 4.08
C LYS A 128 14.27 -0.45 2.97
N VAL A 129 14.80 -0.48 1.75
CA VAL A 129 14.15 0.05 0.55
C VAL A 129 13.57 -1.12 -0.25
N VAL A 130 12.26 -1.08 -0.48
CA VAL A 130 11.50 -2.07 -1.23
C VAL A 130 10.94 -1.43 -2.50
N ILE A 131 11.22 -2.03 -3.67
CA ILE A 131 10.78 -1.50 -4.96
C ILE A 131 9.96 -2.57 -5.69
N ILE A 132 8.69 -2.26 -5.97
CA ILE A 132 7.72 -3.17 -6.59
C ILE A 132 7.02 -2.42 -7.74
N PRO A 133 7.34 -2.69 -9.01
CA PRO A 133 6.56 -2.21 -10.15
C PRO A 133 5.22 -2.96 -10.21
N ASP A 134 4.07 -2.28 -10.25
CA ASP A 134 2.76 -2.96 -10.31
C ASP A 134 1.62 -2.18 -10.98
N HIS A 135 1.77 -0.86 -11.21
CA HIS A 135 0.67 -0.02 -11.68
C HIS A 135 0.60 0.06 -13.21
N TYR A 136 1.65 0.53 -13.87
CA TYR A 136 1.71 0.75 -15.32
C TYR A 136 2.66 -0.22 -15.99
N ILE A 137 2.38 -1.50 -15.79
CA ILE A 137 3.07 -2.63 -16.39
C ILE A 137 2.09 -3.40 -17.30
N PHE A 138 2.62 -4.28 -18.15
CA PHE A 138 1.83 -4.96 -19.20
C PHE A 138 1.13 -3.96 -20.15
N THR A 139 1.88 -2.96 -20.61
CA THR A 139 1.41 -1.91 -21.54
C THR A 139 2.44 -1.62 -22.62
N ALA A 140 1.98 -1.20 -23.79
CA ALA A 140 2.82 -0.69 -24.87
C ALA A 140 3.26 0.78 -24.64
N ASP A 141 2.81 1.43 -23.57
CA ASP A 141 3.17 2.82 -23.27
C ASP A 141 4.67 2.97 -22.95
N LYS A 142 5.37 3.74 -23.78
CA LYS A 142 6.82 3.93 -23.68
C LYS A 142 7.24 4.68 -22.42
N LEU A 143 6.41 5.59 -21.91
CA LEU A 143 6.73 6.36 -20.71
C LEU A 143 6.61 5.49 -19.46
N ALA A 144 5.58 4.64 -19.42
CA ALA A 144 5.41 3.64 -18.38
C ALA A 144 6.59 2.65 -18.34
N ASN A 145 6.96 2.09 -19.50
CA ASN A 145 8.07 1.12 -19.57
C ASN A 145 9.43 1.76 -19.19
N ARG A 146 9.68 3.00 -19.62
CA ARG A 146 10.87 3.77 -19.19
C ARG A 146 10.95 3.91 -17.67
N ASN A 147 9.82 4.05 -16.97
CA ASN A 147 9.87 4.18 -15.52
C ASN A 147 10.40 2.91 -14.85
N VAL A 148 10.05 1.73 -15.36
CA VAL A 148 10.59 0.45 -14.87
C VAL A 148 12.10 0.38 -15.11
N ASP A 149 12.57 0.87 -16.26
CA ASP A 149 14.02 0.94 -16.54
C ASP A 149 14.76 1.85 -15.56
N ILE A 150 14.21 3.02 -15.22
CA ILE A 150 14.78 3.93 -14.21
C ILE A 150 14.89 3.24 -12.85
N LEU A 151 13.84 2.51 -12.44
CA LEU A 151 13.87 1.74 -11.20
C LEU A 151 14.98 0.69 -11.22
N ARG A 152 15.09 -0.07 -12.32
CA ARG A 152 16.09 -1.12 -12.49
C ARG A 152 17.51 -0.56 -12.42
N ASP A 153 17.78 0.53 -13.12
CA ASP A 153 19.09 1.19 -13.11
C ASP A 153 19.46 1.65 -11.70
N PHE A 154 18.51 2.27 -10.98
CA PHE A 154 18.71 2.69 -9.60
C PHE A 154 18.95 1.50 -8.66
N CYS A 155 18.14 0.44 -8.76
CA CYS A 155 18.29 -0.77 -7.95
C CYS A 155 19.67 -1.41 -8.15
N ASN A 156 20.16 -1.44 -9.39
CA ASN A 156 21.48 -1.97 -9.74
C ASN A 156 22.61 -1.08 -9.18
N ASP A 157 22.55 0.25 -9.34
CA ASP A 157 23.55 1.20 -8.81
C ASP A 157 23.64 1.17 -7.27
N GLN A 158 22.50 1.06 -6.61
CA GLN A 158 22.39 1.09 -5.15
C GLN A 158 22.50 -0.30 -4.51
N ASN A 159 22.52 -1.36 -5.33
CA ASN A 159 22.50 -2.75 -4.88
C ASN A 159 21.33 -3.02 -3.90
N ILE A 160 20.13 -2.56 -4.28
CA ILE A 160 18.90 -2.72 -3.49
C ILE A 160 18.56 -4.21 -3.39
N LYS A 161 18.40 -4.69 -2.16
CA LYS A 161 18.13 -6.11 -1.90
C LYS A 161 16.73 -6.53 -2.34
N TYR A 162 15.74 -5.69 -2.08
CA TYR A 162 14.32 -6.01 -2.28
C TYR A 162 13.76 -5.30 -3.52
N PHE A 163 14.25 -5.71 -4.69
CA PHE A 163 13.72 -5.28 -5.99
C PHE A 163 12.98 -6.42 -6.67
N TYR A 164 11.65 -6.29 -6.77
CA TYR A 164 10.76 -7.29 -7.35
C TYR A 164 10.52 -7.01 -8.83
N ASP A 165 11.58 -7.14 -9.62
CA ASP A 165 11.65 -6.69 -11.01
C ASP A 165 10.66 -7.42 -11.94
N ILE A 166 10.25 -6.71 -12.98
CA ILE A 166 9.52 -7.24 -14.13
C ILE A 166 10.28 -6.92 -15.42
N LYS A 167 11.10 -7.88 -15.84
CA LYS A 167 11.99 -7.78 -17.02
C LYS A 167 11.22 -8.03 -18.32
N ASP A 168 10.41 -9.08 -18.35
CA ASP A 168 9.51 -9.38 -19.47
C ASP A 168 8.12 -8.79 -19.21
N LEU A 169 7.84 -7.67 -19.87
CA LEU A 169 6.57 -6.94 -19.76
C LEU A 169 5.43 -7.58 -20.59
N GLY A 170 5.71 -8.61 -21.38
CA GLY A 170 4.70 -9.36 -22.13
C GLY A 170 4.15 -10.56 -21.37
N ASN A 171 4.92 -11.11 -20.42
CA ASN A 171 4.54 -12.31 -19.69
C ASN A 171 5.07 -12.32 -18.24
N PHE A 172 4.18 -12.10 -17.28
CA PHE A 172 4.55 -12.14 -15.86
C PHE A 172 5.18 -13.48 -15.43
N LYS A 173 4.84 -14.59 -16.08
CA LYS A 173 5.36 -15.93 -15.73
C LYS A 173 6.84 -16.09 -16.04
N ALA A 174 7.39 -15.27 -16.94
CA ALA A 174 8.82 -15.22 -17.22
C ALA A 174 9.63 -14.45 -16.15
N ASN A 175 8.96 -13.84 -15.17
CA ASN A 175 9.57 -13.01 -14.13
C ASN A 175 9.39 -13.68 -12.76
N PRO A 176 10.34 -14.52 -12.30
CA PRO A 176 10.21 -15.19 -11.00
C PRO A 176 10.23 -14.22 -9.81
N ASP A 177 10.91 -13.09 -9.95
CA ASP A 177 11.05 -12.07 -8.91
C ASP A 177 9.84 -11.14 -8.83
N TYR A 178 9.01 -11.07 -9.87
CA TYR A 178 7.81 -10.23 -9.88
C TYR A 178 6.76 -10.78 -8.91
N LYS A 179 6.21 -9.90 -8.06
CA LYS A 179 5.27 -10.29 -7.00
C LYS A 179 3.84 -9.83 -7.20
N GLY A 180 3.58 -8.76 -7.95
CA GLY A 180 2.23 -8.21 -8.11
C GLY A 180 2.00 -6.94 -7.31
N VAL A 181 0.73 -6.68 -6.99
CA VAL A 181 0.26 -5.48 -6.30
C VAL A 181 1.07 -5.23 -5.02
N CYS A 182 1.70 -4.06 -4.95
CA CYS A 182 2.74 -3.74 -3.98
C CYS A 182 2.34 -4.03 -2.52
N HIS A 183 1.14 -3.62 -2.08
CA HIS A 183 0.71 -3.80 -0.69
C HIS A 183 0.43 -5.25 -0.29
N VAL A 184 0.02 -6.10 -1.24
CA VAL A 184 -0.18 -7.54 -0.98
C VAL A 184 1.16 -8.26 -1.06
N ALA A 185 2.03 -7.87 -1.99
CA ALA A 185 3.39 -8.37 -2.09
C ALA A 185 4.22 -8.03 -0.84
N LEU A 186 4.11 -6.82 -0.28
CA LEU A 186 4.77 -6.45 0.98
C LEU A 186 4.44 -7.42 2.11
N ALA A 187 3.16 -7.75 2.27
CA ALA A 187 2.70 -8.71 3.27
C ALA A 187 3.23 -10.13 2.98
N GLN A 188 3.07 -10.61 1.74
CA GLN A 188 3.48 -11.96 1.34
C GLN A 188 4.99 -12.20 1.38
N GLU A 189 5.79 -11.13 1.29
CA GLU A 189 7.26 -11.21 1.33
C GLU A 189 7.85 -10.79 2.68
N GLY A 190 7.03 -10.65 3.73
CA GLY A 190 7.51 -10.47 5.10
C GLY A 190 7.99 -9.06 5.47
N HIS A 191 7.54 -8.05 4.71
CA HIS A 191 7.88 -6.63 4.97
C HIS A 191 6.94 -5.95 5.97
N CYS A 192 5.77 -6.51 6.21
CA CYS A 192 4.81 -5.97 7.17
C CYS A 192 5.01 -6.61 8.55
N ARG A 193 5.76 -5.94 9.44
CA ARG A 193 6.12 -6.48 10.77
C ARG A 193 5.55 -5.60 11.90
N PRO A 194 4.89 -6.18 12.92
CA PRO A 194 4.25 -5.43 14.00
C PRO A 194 5.15 -4.41 14.70
N GLY A 195 4.53 -3.28 15.06
CA GLY A 195 5.17 -2.18 15.75
C GLY A 195 5.99 -1.25 14.87
N GLU A 196 6.30 -1.62 13.62
CA GLU A 196 7.17 -0.84 12.72
C GLU A 196 6.51 0.39 12.06
N VAL A 197 7.36 1.29 11.56
CA VAL A 197 7.01 2.43 10.70
C VAL A 197 7.31 2.07 9.24
N LEU A 198 6.26 1.89 8.44
CA LEU A 198 6.35 1.63 7.00
C LEU A 198 5.82 2.83 6.22
N LEU A 199 6.70 3.48 5.46
CA LEU A 199 6.31 4.57 4.57
C LEU A 199 6.30 4.08 3.12
N GLY A 200 5.40 4.63 2.30
CA GLY A 200 5.35 4.26 0.89
C GLY A 200 4.87 5.40 0.02
N THR A 201 5.25 5.38 -1.26
CA THR A 201 4.85 6.42 -2.22
C THR A 201 3.48 6.17 -2.87
N ASP A 202 2.65 5.35 -2.23
CA ASP A 202 1.29 5.03 -2.64
C ASP A 202 0.32 5.36 -1.50
N SER A 203 -0.88 5.84 -1.83
CA SER A 203 -1.85 6.25 -0.81
C SER A 203 -2.33 5.11 0.10
N HIS A 204 -2.34 3.88 -0.40
CA HIS A 204 -2.88 2.71 0.28
C HIS A 204 -1.82 1.95 1.09
N THR A 205 -0.64 2.55 1.32
CA THR A 205 0.37 2.01 2.24
C THR A 205 -0.21 1.74 3.64
N CYS A 206 -1.29 2.44 4.03
CA CYS A 206 -2.05 2.16 5.25
C CYS A 206 -2.54 0.70 5.37
N THR A 207 -2.59 -0.09 4.29
CA THR A 207 -2.87 -1.53 4.31
C THR A 207 -2.00 -2.28 5.32
N ALA A 208 -0.72 -1.90 5.44
CA ALA A 208 0.23 -2.59 6.31
C ALA A 208 -0.09 -2.42 7.82
N GLY A 209 -0.94 -1.47 8.19
CA GLY A 209 -1.41 -1.36 9.56
C GLY A 209 -2.34 -2.48 10.01
N ALA A 210 -2.80 -3.35 9.09
CA ALA A 210 -3.40 -4.65 9.44
C ALA A 210 -2.49 -5.55 10.30
N PHE A 211 -1.18 -5.29 10.27
CA PHE A 211 -0.16 -5.99 11.05
C PHE A 211 0.23 -5.25 12.34
N GLY A 212 -0.52 -4.22 12.74
CA GLY A 212 -0.15 -3.38 13.88
C GLY A 212 1.04 -2.47 13.60
N GLN A 213 1.18 -1.97 12.37
CA GLN A 213 2.20 -1.00 11.95
C GLN A 213 1.63 0.41 11.86
N PHE A 214 2.47 1.42 12.08
CA PHE A 214 2.18 2.74 11.55
C PHE A 214 2.60 2.75 10.09
N ALA A 215 1.61 2.75 9.18
CA ALA A 215 1.85 2.78 7.76
C ALA A 215 1.07 3.88 7.05
N THR A 216 1.75 4.67 6.21
CA THR A 216 1.12 5.81 5.55
C THR A 216 1.77 6.14 4.21
N GLY A 217 0.96 6.65 3.29
CA GLY A 217 1.43 7.20 2.02
C GLY A 217 2.15 8.54 2.22
N ILE A 218 3.24 8.74 1.48
CA ILE A 218 4.03 9.98 1.46
C ILE A 218 4.32 10.43 0.01
N GLY A 219 4.67 11.70 -0.17
CA GLY A 219 5.01 12.24 -1.48
C GLY A 219 6.44 11.93 -1.91
N ASN A 220 6.76 12.17 -3.19
CA ASN A 220 8.09 11.90 -3.75
C ASN A 220 9.21 12.69 -3.05
N THR A 221 8.92 13.91 -2.56
CA THR A 221 9.89 14.72 -1.81
C THR A 221 10.25 14.06 -0.49
N ASP A 222 9.24 13.63 0.27
CA ASP A 222 9.43 12.94 1.55
C ASP A 222 10.17 11.61 1.32
N ALA A 223 9.80 10.86 0.28
CA ALA A 223 10.47 9.61 -0.05
C ALA A 223 11.94 9.83 -0.48
N GLY A 224 12.23 10.87 -1.26
CA GLY A 224 13.60 11.27 -1.60
C GLY A 224 14.42 11.65 -0.35
N PHE A 225 13.79 12.31 0.62
CA PHE A 225 14.42 12.62 1.90
C PHE A 225 14.66 11.37 2.75
N VAL A 226 13.69 10.44 2.81
CA VAL A 226 13.84 9.15 3.51
C VAL A 226 14.95 8.33 2.85
N LEU A 227 15.02 8.28 1.52
CA LEU A 227 16.10 7.59 0.79
C LEU A 227 17.50 8.03 1.24
N GLY A 228 17.69 9.32 1.54
CA GLY A 228 18.97 9.83 2.03
C GLY A 228 19.20 9.72 3.54
N THR A 229 18.15 9.74 4.36
CA THR A 229 18.29 9.92 5.81
C THR A 229 17.78 8.77 6.66
N GLY A 230 16.90 7.92 6.12
CA GLY A 230 16.15 6.92 6.87
C GLY A 230 15.17 7.51 7.88
N LYS A 231 14.82 8.80 7.77
CA LYS A 231 13.97 9.51 8.73
C LYS A 231 12.92 10.37 8.03
N LEU A 232 11.84 10.68 8.75
CA LEU A 232 10.87 11.69 8.32
C LEU A 232 10.31 12.45 9.53
N LEU A 233 10.02 13.74 9.36
CA LEU A 233 9.34 14.52 10.39
C LEU A 233 7.84 14.28 10.26
N LEU A 234 7.22 13.68 11.28
CA LEU A 234 5.81 13.36 11.29
C LEU A 234 5.12 13.97 12.52
N LYS A 235 3.86 14.37 12.33
CA LYS A 235 2.98 14.77 13.41
C LYS A 235 2.24 13.55 13.95
N VAL A 236 2.27 13.35 15.27
CA VAL A 236 1.52 12.29 15.95
C VAL A 236 0.01 12.53 15.77
N PRO A 237 -0.75 11.62 15.14
CA PRO A 237 -2.18 11.80 14.92
C PRO A 237 -2.98 11.44 16.18
N PRO A 238 -4.09 12.14 16.48
CA PRO A 238 -5.07 11.60 17.42
C PRO A 238 -5.77 10.37 16.83
N THR A 239 -6.26 9.48 17.68
CA THR A 239 -6.82 8.18 17.26
C THR A 239 -8.34 8.14 17.43
N LEU A 240 -9.06 7.69 16.40
CA LEU A 240 -10.45 7.26 16.45
C LEU A 240 -10.48 5.74 16.67
N LYS A 241 -11.32 5.26 17.58
CA LYS A 241 -11.46 3.82 17.84
C LYS A 241 -12.75 3.30 17.23
N PHE A 242 -12.68 2.20 16.48
CA PHE A 242 -13.81 1.52 15.88
C PHE A 242 -13.92 0.13 16.49
N ILE A 243 -14.92 -0.08 17.34
CA ILE A 243 -15.15 -1.32 18.04
C ILE A 243 -16.27 -2.07 17.32
N MET A 244 -15.95 -3.25 16.81
CA MET A 244 -16.82 -4.07 15.98
C MET A 244 -17.03 -5.41 16.66
N ASP A 245 -18.22 -5.59 17.23
CA ASP A 245 -18.57 -6.75 18.04
C ASP A 245 -19.71 -7.55 17.40
N GLY A 246 -19.74 -8.85 17.69
CA GLY A 246 -20.70 -9.80 17.16
C GLY A 246 -20.10 -10.80 16.18
N GLU A 247 -20.83 -11.89 15.94
CA GLU A 247 -20.49 -12.88 14.92
C GLU A 247 -20.74 -12.30 13.54
N MET A 248 -19.75 -12.37 12.64
CA MET A 248 -19.89 -11.84 11.29
C MET A 248 -20.83 -12.74 10.48
N PRO A 249 -21.96 -12.23 9.95
CA PRO A 249 -22.82 -13.02 9.09
C PRO A 249 -22.09 -13.53 7.85
N ASP A 250 -22.39 -14.76 7.41
CA ASP A 250 -21.71 -15.46 6.30
C ASP A 250 -21.81 -14.79 4.92
N TYR A 251 -22.63 -13.75 4.82
CA TYR A 251 -22.84 -12.93 3.62
C TYR A 251 -22.08 -11.59 3.67
N LEU A 252 -21.33 -11.29 4.73
CA LEU A 252 -20.51 -10.08 4.86
C LEU A 252 -19.02 -10.40 4.74
N LEU A 253 -18.27 -9.39 4.32
CA LEU A 253 -16.82 -9.34 4.37
C LEU A 253 -16.36 -8.00 4.98
N ALA A 254 -15.08 -7.89 5.33
CA ALA A 254 -14.43 -6.68 5.82
C ALA A 254 -14.61 -5.48 4.87
N LYS A 255 -14.85 -5.74 3.58
CA LYS A 255 -15.25 -4.72 2.61
C LYS A 255 -16.57 -4.04 3.01
N ASP A 256 -17.57 -4.80 3.43
CA ASP A 256 -18.84 -4.25 3.91
C ASP A 256 -18.63 -3.48 5.22
N LEU A 257 -17.77 -3.99 6.12
CA LEU A 257 -17.41 -3.32 7.37
C LEU A 257 -16.81 -1.93 7.15
N ILE A 258 -15.81 -1.81 6.26
CA ILE A 258 -15.16 -0.52 6.01
C ILE A 258 -16.04 0.44 5.22
N LEU A 259 -16.89 -0.06 4.32
CA LEU A 259 -17.89 0.77 3.64
C LEU A 259 -18.95 1.31 4.62
N GLN A 260 -19.34 0.52 5.63
CA GLN A 260 -20.23 0.98 6.70
C GLN A 260 -19.61 2.16 7.44
N ILE A 261 -18.34 2.03 7.85
CA ILE A 261 -17.60 3.07 8.56
C ILE A 261 -17.45 4.33 7.69
N ILE A 262 -16.96 4.21 6.45
CA ILE A 262 -16.75 5.36 5.56
C ILE A 262 -18.08 6.08 5.29
N GLY A 263 -19.18 5.36 5.09
CA GLY A 263 -20.50 5.96 4.93
C GLY A 263 -21.02 6.69 6.18
N GLU A 264 -20.53 6.32 7.37
CA GLU A 264 -20.89 6.97 8.63
C GLU A 264 -20.08 8.24 8.89
N ILE A 265 -18.77 8.20 8.61
CA ILE A 265 -17.86 9.30 8.94
C ILE A 265 -17.50 10.19 7.75
N SER A 266 -17.96 9.86 6.53
CA SER A 266 -17.61 10.49 5.25
C SER A 266 -16.15 10.33 4.82
N VAL A 267 -15.83 10.76 3.59
CA VAL A 267 -14.45 10.78 3.07
C VAL A 267 -13.47 11.69 3.84
N ALA A 268 -13.98 12.54 4.75
CA ALA A 268 -13.15 13.46 5.53
C ALA A 268 -13.16 13.16 7.04
N GLY A 269 -13.93 12.18 7.51
CA GLY A 269 -14.15 11.93 8.95
C GLY A 269 -12.88 11.64 9.74
N ALA A 270 -11.93 10.94 9.12
CA ALA A 270 -10.66 10.55 9.73
C ALA A 270 -9.48 11.45 9.29
N THR A 271 -9.72 12.59 8.64
CA THR A 271 -8.65 13.50 8.20
C THR A 271 -7.70 13.87 9.36
N TYR A 272 -6.40 13.60 9.15
CA TYR A 272 -5.30 13.74 10.12
C TYR A 272 -5.36 12.83 11.36
N LYS A 273 -6.18 11.78 11.33
CA LYS A 273 -6.40 10.87 12.47
C LYS A 273 -5.92 9.46 12.15
N SER A 274 -5.54 8.72 13.18
CA SER A 274 -5.38 7.27 13.12
C SER A 274 -6.75 6.61 13.32
N MET A 275 -7.01 5.49 12.64
CA MET A 275 -8.18 4.64 12.88
C MET A 275 -7.72 3.32 13.53
N GLU A 276 -8.08 3.09 14.79
CA GLU A 276 -7.76 1.84 15.50
C GLU A 276 -8.99 0.93 15.53
N PHE A 277 -8.85 -0.27 14.98
CA PHE A 277 -9.92 -1.26 14.90
C PHE A 277 -9.78 -2.31 16.01
N ALA A 278 -10.86 -2.59 16.70
CA ALA A 278 -10.92 -3.55 17.80
C ALA A 278 -12.30 -4.23 17.87
N GLY A 279 -12.45 -5.20 18.78
CA GLY A 279 -13.71 -5.91 19.01
C GLY A 279 -13.69 -7.33 18.47
N THR A 280 -14.67 -8.15 18.90
CA THR A 280 -14.67 -9.59 18.67
C THR A 280 -14.68 -9.95 17.18
N THR A 281 -15.32 -9.13 16.35
CA THR A 281 -15.33 -9.35 14.89
C THR A 281 -13.95 -9.11 14.30
N VAL A 282 -13.25 -8.05 14.70
CA VAL A 282 -11.90 -7.74 14.16
C VAL A 282 -10.91 -8.85 14.53
N GLU A 283 -11.01 -9.38 15.75
CA GLU A 283 -10.19 -10.49 16.24
C GLU A 283 -10.41 -11.78 15.42
N SER A 284 -11.63 -12.02 14.93
CA SER A 284 -11.93 -13.20 14.11
C SER A 284 -11.57 -13.06 12.63
N LEU A 285 -11.30 -11.85 12.14
CA LEU A 285 -10.89 -11.62 10.75
C LEU A 285 -9.54 -12.28 10.43
N THR A 286 -9.45 -12.84 9.23
CA THR A 286 -8.18 -13.28 8.63
C THR A 286 -7.26 -12.07 8.36
N MET A 287 -5.98 -12.32 8.11
CA MET A 287 -5.07 -11.23 7.72
C MET A 287 -5.48 -10.56 6.41
N GLU A 288 -6.02 -11.31 5.45
CA GLU A 288 -6.50 -10.76 4.19
C GLU A 288 -7.70 -9.81 4.42
N GLU A 289 -8.63 -10.18 5.30
CA GLU A 289 -9.75 -9.31 5.66
C GLU A 289 -9.32 -8.06 6.45
N ARG A 290 -8.34 -8.19 7.37
CA ARG A 290 -7.74 -7.03 8.06
C ARG A 290 -7.04 -6.08 7.09
N MET A 291 -6.37 -6.63 6.07
CA MET A 291 -5.77 -5.84 5.00
C MET A 291 -6.84 -5.06 4.23
N THR A 292 -7.99 -5.67 3.91
CA THR A 292 -9.13 -4.97 3.29
C THR A 292 -9.60 -3.79 4.15
N LEU A 293 -9.75 -4.00 5.46
CA LEU A 293 -10.17 -2.99 6.43
C LEU A 293 -9.18 -1.80 6.48
N CYS A 294 -7.89 -2.08 6.70
CA CYS A 294 -6.86 -1.03 6.80
C CYS A 294 -6.54 -0.36 5.46
N ASN A 295 -6.71 -1.06 4.34
CA ASN A 295 -6.49 -0.51 3.00
C ASN A 295 -7.36 0.72 2.76
N MET A 296 -8.65 0.64 3.06
CA MET A 296 -9.59 1.72 2.73
C MET A 296 -9.63 2.86 3.75
N VAL A 297 -8.79 2.85 4.78
CA VAL A 297 -8.73 3.94 5.77
C VAL A 297 -8.44 5.30 5.14
N ILE A 298 -7.60 5.34 4.11
CA ILE A 298 -7.33 6.57 3.38
C ILE A 298 -8.56 7.13 2.67
N GLU A 299 -9.56 6.29 2.37
CA GLU A 299 -10.83 6.75 1.75
C GLU A 299 -11.75 7.46 2.75
N ALA A 300 -11.49 7.37 4.06
CA ALA A 300 -12.08 8.23 5.10
C ALA A 300 -11.20 9.45 5.44
N GLY A 301 -10.10 9.66 4.71
CA GLY A 301 -9.07 10.66 5.01
C GLY A 301 -8.10 10.24 6.12
N GLY A 302 -8.19 9.00 6.62
CA GLY A 302 -7.36 8.50 7.70
C GLY A 302 -5.88 8.49 7.35
N LYS A 303 -5.04 8.90 8.30
CA LYS A 303 -3.58 8.93 8.14
C LYS A 303 -2.99 7.50 8.09
N ASN A 304 -3.49 6.63 8.97
CA ASN A 304 -3.27 5.18 8.97
C ASN A 304 -4.47 4.48 9.62
N GLY A 305 -4.58 3.16 9.38
CA GLY A 305 -5.47 2.26 10.10
C GLY A 305 -4.65 1.22 10.82
N VAL A 306 -5.00 0.82 12.05
CA VAL A 306 -4.27 -0.21 12.80
C VAL A 306 -5.20 -1.27 13.38
N VAL A 307 -4.80 -2.53 13.22
CA VAL A 307 -5.35 -3.68 13.96
C VAL A 307 -4.23 -4.18 14.87
N PRO A 308 -4.45 -4.31 16.19
CA PRO A 308 -3.46 -4.89 17.10
C PRO A 308 -3.04 -6.29 16.64
N ALA A 309 -1.73 -6.56 16.65
CA ALA A 309 -1.21 -7.87 16.25
C ALA A 309 -1.60 -8.95 17.27
N ASP A 310 -2.03 -10.10 16.78
CA ASP A 310 -2.47 -11.23 17.60
C ASP A 310 -2.01 -12.56 17.00
N SER A 311 -2.55 -13.69 17.47
CA SER A 311 -2.21 -15.03 16.98
C SER A 311 -2.41 -15.19 15.47
N THR A 312 -3.45 -14.58 14.88
CA THR A 312 -3.68 -14.57 13.43
C THR A 312 -2.54 -13.85 12.71
N THR A 313 -2.08 -12.73 13.28
CA THR A 313 -0.95 -11.96 12.73
C THR A 313 0.37 -12.72 12.83
N PHE A 314 0.67 -13.29 14.00
CA PHE A 314 1.92 -14.04 14.21
C PHE A 314 1.98 -15.30 13.36
N LYS A 315 0.87 -16.03 13.25
CA LYS A 315 0.77 -17.21 12.39
C LYS A 315 1.00 -16.87 10.92
N TYR A 316 0.49 -15.73 10.45
CA TYR A 316 0.71 -15.30 9.07
C TYR A 316 2.19 -14.98 8.80
N LEU A 317 2.92 -14.46 9.79
CA LEU A 317 4.31 -14.03 9.63
C LEU A 317 5.35 -15.13 9.85
N GLU A 318 4.98 -16.24 10.49
CA GLU A 318 5.87 -17.33 10.88
C GLU A 318 6.74 -17.86 9.74
N ASP A 319 6.21 -17.97 8.52
CA ASP A 319 6.92 -18.43 7.33
C ASP A 319 7.36 -17.30 6.38
N LYS A 320 7.13 -16.02 6.74
CA LYS A 320 7.38 -14.87 5.85
C LYS A 320 8.62 -14.07 6.23
N THR A 321 9.00 -14.05 7.50
CA THR A 321 10.12 -13.22 7.94
C THR A 321 10.87 -13.83 9.12
N THR A 322 12.18 -13.68 9.08
CA THR A 322 13.09 -14.01 10.19
C THR A 322 13.65 -12.76 10.87
N ILE A 323 13.26 -11.57 10.39
CA ILE A 323 13.69 -10.29 10.96
C ILE A 323 12.94 -10.09 12.29
N PRO A 324 13.63 -9.87 13.42
CA PRO A 324 12.99 -9.62 14.70
C PRO A 324 12.11 -8.36 14.66
N TYR A 325 10.97 -8.41 15.34
CA TYR A 325 10.06 -7.29 15.49
C TYR A 325 9.42 -7.30 16.90
N GLU A 326 8.95 -6.15 17.34
CA GLU A 326 8.34 -5.95 18.67
C GLU A 326 6.93 -5.35 18.52
N PRO A 327 5.87 -6.16 18.68
CA PRO A 327 4.50 -5.67 18.69
C PRO A 327 4.27 -4.70 19.85
N VAL A 328 3.46 -3.67 19.61
CA VAL A 328 3.02 -2.73 20.65
C VAL A 328 1.49 -2.67 20.69
N TYR A 329 0.95 -2.33 21.86
CA TYR A 329 -0.48 -2.35 22.14
C TYR A 329 -0.91 -1.09 22.86
N SER A 330 -2.11 -0.58 22.57
CA SER A 330 -2.71 0.51 23.35
C SER A 330 -2.71 0.18 24.85
N ASP A 331 -2.35 1.16 25.67
CA ASP A 331 -2.49 1.05 27.13
C ASP A 331 -3.98 0.97 27.52
N ALA A 332 -4.30 0.30 28.62
CA ALA A 332 -5.68 0.15 29.10
C ALA A 332 -6.41 1.48 29.34
N GLN A 333 -5.68 2.56 29.64
CA GLN A 333 -6.21 3.90 29.86
C GLN A 333 -5.88 4.89 28.72
N ALA A 334 -5.49 4.38 27.55
CA ALA A 334 -5.20 5.21 26.38
C ALA A 334 -6.42 6.05 26.00
N ARG A 335 -6.20 7.30 25.60
CA ARG A 335 -7.30 8.21 25.26
C ARG A 335 -7.53 8.21 23.75
N PHE A 336 -8.76 7.92 23.36
CA PHE A 336 -9.22 8.02 21.98
C PHE A 336 -10.00 9.32 21.79
N LEU A 337 -9.85 9.97 20.64
CA LEU A 337 -10.59 11.19 20.32
C LEU A 337 -12.09 10.92 20.25
N THR A 338 -12.48 9.76 19.73
CA THR A 338 -13.87 9.29 19.65
C THR A 338 -13.86 7.76 19.55
N GLU A 339 -14.84 7.12 20.17
CA GLU A 339 -15.10 5.69 20.00
C GLU A 339 -16.42 5.48 19.24
N TYR A 340 -16.39 4.66 18.21
CA TYR A 340 -17.57 4.17 17.48
C TYR A 340 -17.78 2.70 17.81
N ARG A 341 -19.03 2.28 18.00
CA ARG A 341 -19.39 0.90 18.30
C ARG A 341 -20.38 0.39 17.26
N PHE A 342 -20.09 -0.78 16.68
CA PHE A 342 -20.91 -1.42 15.66
C PHE A 342 -21.27 -2.85 16.12
N ASP A 343 -22.56 -3.16 16.09
CA ASP A 343 -23.06 -4.52 16.21
C ASP A 343 -23.13 -5.15 14.82
N ILE A 344 -22.19 -6.04 14.53
CA ILE A 344 -21.97 -6.58 13.19
C ILE A 344 -23.08 -7.54 12.77
N THR A 345 -23.79 -8.14 13.74
CA THR A 345 -24.91 -9.04 13.47
C THR A 345 -26.09 -8.36 12.77
N LYS A 346 -26.14 -7.02 12.83
CA LYS A 346 -27.19 -6.18 12.23
C LYS A 346 -26.80 -5.58 10.88
N LEU A 347 -25.56 -5.77 10.43
CA LEU A 347 -25.12 -5.21 9.16
C LEU A 347 -25.64 -6.03 7.98
N GLU A 348 -25.88 -5.33 6.87
CA GLU A 348 -26.34 -5.90 5.62
C GLU A 348 -25.31 -5.59 4.51
N PRO A 349 -25.27 -6.35 3.42
CA PRO A 349 -24.32 -6.11 2.32
C PRO A 349 -24.42 -4.70 1.75
N LEU A 350 -23.27 -4.07 1.52
CA LEU A 350 -23.18 -2.67 1.13
C LEU A 350 -22.59 -2.49 -0.26
N VAL A 351 -22.96 -1.37 -0.88
CA VAL A 351 -22.28 -0.80 -2.03
C VAL A 351 -21.95 0.68 -1.80
N ALA A 352 -20.82 1.14 -2.31
CA ALA A 352 -20.57 2.57 -2.47
C ALA A 352 -20.91 2.98 -3.91
N LYS A 353 -21.97 3.78 -4.06
CA LYS A 353 -22.45 4.28 -5.34
C LYS A 353 -21.48 5.32 -5.91
N PRO A 354 -21.46 5.53 -7.23
CA PRO A 354 -20.69 6.62 -7.83
C PRO A 354 -21.10 7.98 -7.25
N HIS A 355 -20.23 8.98 -7.13
CA HIS A 355 -18.80 8.98 -7.44
C HIS A 355 -17.94 9.19 -6.18
N SER A 356 -18.34 8.58 -5.05
CA SER A 356 -17.59 8.70 -3.80
C SER A 356 -17.64 7.40 -2.98
N PRO A 357 -16.54 7.00 -2.31
CA PRO A 357 -16.53 5.85 -1.41
C PRO A 357 -17.51 5.96 -0.23
N ASP A 358 -17.88 7.17 0.18
CA ASP A 358 -18.86 7.41 1.26
C ASP A 358 -20.32 7.47 0.80
N ASN A 359 -20.60 7.38 -0.51
CA ASN A 359 -21.97 7.32 -1.03
C ASN A 359 -22.56 5.90 -0.88
N ARG A 360 -22.62 5.45 0.38
CA ARG A 360 -23.07 4.13 0.82
C ARG A 360 -24.56 3.93 0.52
N ALA A 361 -24.92 2.73 0.08
CA ALA A 361 -26.28 2.22 0.05
C ALA A 361 -26.29 0.72 0.38
N LEU A 362 -27.43 0.18 0.80
CA LEU A 362 -27.58 -1.26 0.88
C LEU A 362 -27.58 -1.85 -0.54
N ALA A 363 -26.98 -3.04 -0.72
CA ALA A 363 -26.96 -3.71 -2.02
C ALA A 363 -28.39 -3.91 -2.58
N ARG A 364 -29.33 -4.34 -1.72
CA ARG A 364 -30.76 -4.54 -2.07
C ARG A 364 -31.46 -3.27 -2.58
N GLU A 365 -31.02 -2.09 -2.16
CA GLU A 365 -31.61 -0.80 -2.58
C GLU A 365 -31.17 -0.40 -3.99
N CYS A 366 -30.12 -1.05 -4.51
CA CYS A 366 -29.58 -0.79 -5.84
C CYS A 366 -30.02 -1.83 -6.89
N LYS A 367 -31.00 -2.69 -6.58
CA LYS A 367 -31.44 -3.80 -7.45
C LYS A 367 -31.84 -3.42 -8.87
N ASP A 368 -32.29 -2.18 -9.08
CA ASP A 368 -32.71 -1.68 -10.40
C ASP A 368 -31.53 -1.13 -11.23
N VAL A 369 -30.33 -1.06 -10.64
CA VAL A 369 -29.11 -0.61 -11.32
C VAL A 369 -28.60 -1.72 -12.22
N LYS A 370 -28.89 -1.61 -13.52
CA LYS A 370 -28.29 -2.45 -14.56
C LYS A 370 -26.79 -2.17 -14.68
N ILE A 371 -25.99 -3.23 -14.79
CA ILE A 371 -24.54 -3.12 -14.93
C ILE A 371 -24.09 -3.69 -16.28
N ASP A 372 -22.94 -3.23 -16.76
CA ASP A 372 -22.36 -3.71 -18.02
C ASP A 372 -21.25 -4.73 -17.79
N ARG A 373 -20.66 -4.75 -16.59
CA ARG A 373 -19.49 -5.57 -16.26
C ARG A 373 -19.23 -5.65 -14.76
N VAL A 374 -18.43 -6.64 -14.36
CA VAL A 374 -17.90 -6.80 -13.02
C VAL A 374 -16.37 -6.87 -13.06
N TYR A 375 -15.69 -6.25 -12.09
CA TYR A 375 -14.23 -6.28 -11.95
C TYR A 375 -13.85 -6.73 -10.54
N ILE A 376 -13.18 -7.88 -10.45
CA ILE A 376 -12.72 -8.48 -9.19
C ILE A 376 -11.19 -8.45 -9.19
N GLY A 377 -10.60 -7.63 -8.32
CA GLY A 377 -9.16 -7.49 -8.21
C GLY A 377 -8.72 -6.31 -7.34
N SER A 378 -7.45 -5.88 -7.53
CA SER A 378 -6.77 -4.82 -6.76
C SER A 378 -6.27 -5.25 -5.37
N CYS A 379 -5.61 -4.34 -4.64
CA CYS A 379 -5.12 -4.56 -3.28
C CYS A 379 -6.26 -4.83 -2.28
N THR A 380 -7.48 -4.35 -2.57
CA THR A 380 -8.64 -4.51 -1.70
C THR A 380 -9.40 -5.81 -1.94
N GLY A 381 -9.50 -6.29 -3.19
CA GLY A 381 -10.43 -7.37 -3.55
C GLY A 381 -9.86 -8.37 -4.55
N GLY A 382 -8.55 -8.56 -4.55
CA GLY A 382 -7.81 -9.48 -5.43
C GLY A 382 -6.93 -10.47 -4.68
N LYS A 383 -7.20 -10.76 -3.41
CA LYS A 383 -6.46 -11.72 -2.59
C LYS A 383 -7.09 -13.11 -2.71
N THR A 384 -6.45 -14.14 -2.15
CA THR A 384 -6.89 -15.53 -2.37
C THR A 384 -8.29 -15.76 -1.79
N GLU A 385 -8.56 -15.24 -0.59
CA GLU A 385 -9.86 -15.38 0.06
C GLU A 385 -10.97 -14.60 -0.67
N ASP A 386 -10.63 -13.48 -1.31
CA ASP A 386 -11.59 -12.72 -2.14
C ASP A 386 -12.10 -13.56 -3.31
N PHE A 387 -11.22 -14.30 -4.00
CA PHE A 387 -11.63 -15.18 -5.09
C PHE A 387 -12.34 -16.44 -4.60
N MET A 388 -11.95 -16.97 -3.44
CA MET A 388 -12.68 -18.07 -2.80
C MET A 388 -14.13 -17.66 -2.48
N ALA A 389 -14.33 -16.44 -2.00
CA ALA A 389 -15.65 -15.86 -1.75
C ALA A 389 -16.49 -15.76 -3.04
N VAL A 390 -15.89 -15.31 -4.14
CA VAL A 390 -16.55 -15.27 -5.46
C VAL A 390 -16.93 -16.68 -5.93
N ALA A 391 -16.00 -17.63 -5.81
CA ALA A 391 -16.23 -19.01 -6.20
C ALA A 391 -17.34 -19.67 -5.37
N LYS A 392 -17.44 -19.36 -4.06
CA LYS A 392 -18.53 -19.82 -3.18
C LYS A 392 -19.91 -19.41 -3.72
N VAL A 393 -20.07 -18.15 -4.15
CA VAL A 393 -21.33 -17.64 -4.71
C VAL A 393 -21.66 -18.32 -6.04
N PHE A 394 -20.69 -18.46 -6.94
CA PHE A 394 -20.92 -19.13 -8.22
C PHE A 394 -21.26 -20.61 -8.05
N LEU A 395 -20.58 -21.31 -7.13
CA LEU A 395 -20.85 -22.71 -6.80
C LEU A 395 -22.27 -22.87 -6.23
N ALA A 396 -22.65 -22.03 -5.26
CA ALA A 396 -23.99 -22.07 -4.67
C ALA A 396 -25.09 -21.80 -5.70
N SER A 397 -24.83 -20.89 -6.65
CA SER A 397 -25.80 -20.56 -7.69
C SER A 397 -25.90 -21.61 -8.80
N GLY A 398 -24.80 -22.22 -9.24
CA GLY A 398 -24.74 -23.07 -10.43
C GLY A 398 -25.10 -22.36 -11.76
N LYS A 399 -25.13 -21.02 -11.80
CA LYS A 399 -25.51 -20.21 -12.97
C LYS A 399 -24.29 -19.64 -13.67
N LYS A 400 -24.48 -19.26 -14.94
CA LYS A 400 -23.49 -18.48 -15.72
C LYS A 400 -23.63 -16.98 -15.42
N VAL A 401 -22.52 -16.25 -15.47
CA VAL A 401 -22.52 -14.78 -15.41
C VAL A 401 -23.24 -14.19 -16.63
N LYS A 402 -23.93 -13.06 -16.42
CA LYS A 402 -24.69 -12.35 -17.47
C LYS A 402 -23.94 -11.17 -18.07
N VAL A 403 -22.85 -10.75 -17.45
CA VAL A 403 -21.99 -9.64 -17.89
C VAL A 403 -20.53 -10.07 -17.86
N PRO A 404 -19.66 -9.48 -18.71
CA PRO A 404 -18.22 -9.69 -18.63
C PRO A 404 -17.70 -9.50 -17.21
N THR A 405 -17.02 -10.53 -16.70
CA THR A 405 -16.54 -10.59 -15.33
C THR A 405 -15.04 -10.78 -15.36
N PHE A 406 -14.32 -9.70 -15.05
CA PHE A 406 -12.87 -9.60 -15.14
C PHE A 406 -12.23 -10.01 -13.81
N LEU A 407 -11.27 -10.93 -13.87
CA LEU A 407 -10.57 -11.48 -12.71
C LEU A 407 -9.10 -11.05 -12.76
N VAL A 408 -8.67 -10.22 -11.81
CA VAL A 408 -7.30 -9.68 -11.74
C VAL A 408 -6.70 -9.97 -10.37
N PRO A 409 -5.95 -11.09 -10.23
CA PRO A 409 -5.33 -11.43 -8.95
C PRO A 409 -4.30 -10.40 -8.53
N ALA A 410 -4.18 -10.16 -7.23
CA ALA A 410 -3.26 -9.16 -6.70
C ALA A 410 -1.81 -9.59 -6.91
N THR A 411 -1.48 -10.86 -6.67
CA THR A 411 -0.09 -11.35 -6.72
C THR A 411 0.07 -12.60 -7.56
N ARG A 412 1.33 -12.91 -7.92
CA ARG A 412 1.68 -14.19 -8.57
C ARG A 412 1.24 -15.37 -7.71
N LYS A 413 1.41 -15.28 -6.39
CA LYS A 413 0.94 -16.31 -5.46
C LYS A 413 -0.57 -16.49 -5.56
N VAL A 414 -1.35 -15.39 -5.49
CA VAL A 414 -2.82 -15.47 -5.62
C VAL A 414 -3.21 -16.08 -6.96
N TRP A 415 -2.58 -15.66 -8.06
CA TRP A 415 -2.82 -16.27 -9.37
C TRP A 415 -2.61 -17.78 -9.32
N MET A 416 -1.50 -18.27 -8.76
CA MET A 416 -1.27 -19.71 -8.61
C MET A 416 -2.35 -20.38 -7.75
N ASP A 417 -2.71 -19.78 -6.61
CA ASP A 417 -3.74 -20.31 -5.72
C ASP A 417 -5.08 -20.53 -6.44
N LEU A 418 -5.45 -19.67 -7.40
CA LEU A 418 -6.69 -19.84 -8.18
C LEU A 418 -6.73 -21.13 -9.00
N TYR A 419 -5.56 -21.63 -9.41
CA TYR A 419 -5.44 -22.84 -10.23
C TYR A 419 -5.08 -24.09 -9.42
N THR A 420 -4.68 -23.94 -8.16
CA THR A 420 -4.15 -25.06 -7.37
C THR A 420 -4.95 -25.35 -6.11
N LEU A 421 -5.55 -24.35 -5.47
CA LEU A 421 -6.30 -24.54 -4.23
C LEU A 421 -7.74 -24.98 -4.54
N PRO A 422 -8.20 -26.11 -3.98
CA PRO A 422 -9.57 -26.53 -4.11
C PRO A 422 -10.49 -25.62 -3.28
N VAL A 423 -11.64 -25.27 -3.85
CA VAL A 423 -12.69 -24.52 -3.14
C VAL A 423 -13.44 -25.47 -2.21
N PRO A 424 -13.58 -25.16 -0.91
CA PRO A 424 -14.33 -25.99 0.03
C PRO A 424 -15.76 -26.26 -0.48
N GLY A 425 -16.22 -27.50 -0.34
CA GLY A 425 -17.57 -27.92 -0.78
C GLY A 425 -17.74 -28.09 -2.30
N SER A 426 -16.71 -27.84 -3.12
CA SER A 426 -16.80 -27.93 -4.59
C SER A 426 -16.58 -29.32 -5.18
N GLY A 427 -16.28 -30.33 -4.35
CA GLY A 427 -15.85 -31.65 -4.83
C GLY A 427 -14.44 -31.67 -5.42
N GLY A 428 -13.57 -30.74 -5.00
CA GLY A 428 -12.17 -30.67 -5.42
C GLY A 428 -11.89 -29.73 -6.59
N LYS A 429 -12.86 -28.94 -7.03
CA LYS A 429 -12.66 -27.94 -8.08
C LYS A 429 -11.86 -26.75 -7.56
N THR A 430 -11.02 -26.19 -8.41
CA THR A 430 -10.28 -24.96 -8.12
C THR A 430 -11.11 -23.72 -8.45
N CYS A 431 -10.70 -22.54 -7.97
CA CYS A 431 -11.37 -21.28 -8.30
C CYS A 431 -11.45 -21.09 -9.82
N SER A 432 -10.35 -21.33 -10.55
CA SER A 432 -10.31 -21.17 -12.01
C SER A 432 -11.30 -22.06 -12.73
N GLN A 433 -11.49 -23.31 -12.29
CA GLN A 433 -12.46 -24.23 -12.90
C GLN A 433 -13.89 -23.71 -12.66
N ILE A 434 -14.20 -23.25 -11.45
CA ILE A 434 -15.51 -22.68 -11.13
C ILE A 434 -15.75 -21.39 -11.94
N PHE A 435 -14.74 -20.55 -12.13
CA PHE A 435 -14.84 -19.32 -12.92
C PHE A 435 -15.07 -19.59 -14.41
N GLU A 436 -14.36 -20.56 -14.98
CA GLU A 436 -14.58 -21.03 -16.35
C GLU A 436 -16.00 -21.63 -16.51
N GLU A 437 -16.41 -22.46 -15.56
CA GLU A 437 -17.77 -23.01 -15.49
C GLU A 437 -18.83 -21.92 -15.28
N ALA A 438 -18.53 -20.79 -14.66
CA ALA A 438 -19.44 -19.65 -14.55
C ALA A 438 -19.41 -18.76 -15.81
N GLY A 439 -18.42 -18.91 -16.69
CA GLY A 439 -18.26 -18.09 -17.90
C GLY A 439 -17.57 -16.74 -17.66
N CYS A 440 -16.73 -16.65 -16.62
CA CYS A 440 -15.88 -15.47 -16.38
C CYS A 440 -14.72 -15.43 -17.39
N ASP A 441 -14.10 -14.26 -17.51
CA ASP A 441 -12.82 -14.15 -18.22
C ASP A 441 -11.72 -14.92 -17.47
N THR A 442 -10.77 -15.48 -18.22
CA THR A 442 -9.60 -16.14 -17.63
C THR A 442 -8.84 -15.19 -16.70
N PRO A 443 -8.43 -15.64 -15.49
CA PRO A 443 -7.62 -14.84 -14.58
C PRO A 443 -6.41 -14.18 -15.26
N ALA A 444 -6.39 -12.85 -15.25
CA ALA A 444 -5.38 -12.04 -15.91
C ALA A 444 -4.02 -12.06 -15.19
N SER A 445 -3.00 -11.46 -15.81
CA SER A 445 -1.72 -11.21 -15.14
C SER A 445 -1.94 -10.43 -13.83
N PRO A 446 -1.20 -10.74 -12.75
CA PRO A 446 -1.33 -9.98 -11.51
C PRO A 446 -0.86 -8.54 -11.70
N THR A 447 -1.65 -7.55 -11.29
CA THR A 447 -1.33 -6.11 -11.36
C THR A 447 -2.40 -5.31 -10.62
N CYS A 448 -2.12 -4.04 -10.28
CA CYS A 448 -3.13 -3.09 -9.82
C CYS A 448 -4.23 -2.87 -10.89
N GLY A 449 -3.89 -3.06 -12.16
CA GLY A 449 -4.83 -3.16 -13.27
C GLY A 449 -5.69 -1.92 -13.47
N ALA A 450 -7.00 -2.11 -13.64
CA ALA A 450 -7.93 -1.02 -13.93
C ALA A 450 -8.22 -0.13 -12.69
N CYS A 451 -7.73 -0.47 -11.49
CA CYS A 451 -8.02 0.25 -10.24
C CYS A 451 -7.57 1.72 -10.25
N MET A 452 -6.42 2.00 -10.86
CA MET A 452 -5.89 3.35 -11.02
C MET A 452 -5.92 3.72 -12.49
N GLY A 453 -6.36 4.94 -12.83
CA GLY A 453 -6.29 5.48 -14.18
C GLY A 453 -4.88 5.32 -14.75
N GLY A 454 -4.75 5.13 -16.05
CA GLY A 454 -3.48 4.76 -16.67
C GLY A 454 -3.62 4.50 -18.16
N PRO A 455 -2.68 3.78 -18.77
CA PRO A 455 -2.72 3.43 -20.19
C PRO A 455 -4.05 2.82 -20.63
N ARG A 456 -4.46 3.14 -21.87
CA ARG A 456 -5.75 2.70 -22.45
C ARG A 456 -5.78 1.19 -22.71
N ASP A 457 -4.63 0.58 -22.91
CA ASP A 457 -4.44 -0.84 -23.20
C ASP A 457 -4.32 -1.71 -21.94
N THR A 458 -4.35 -1.13 -20.74
CA THR A 458 -4.44 -1.92 -19.49
C THR A 458 -5.64 -2.86 -19.56
N TYR A 459 -5.42 -4.12 -19.17
CA TYR A 459 -6.49 -5.12 -19.14
C TYR A 459 -7.71 -4.63 -18.35
N ALA A 460 -8.90 -4.85 -18.94
CA ALA A 460 -10.18 -4.43 -18.41
C ALA A 460 -10.32 -2.91 -18.13
N ARG A 461 -9.50 -2.04 -18.74
CA ARG A 461 -9.70 -0.58 -18.66
C ARG A 461 -11.11 -0.19 -19.15
N MET A 462 -11.82 0.67 -18.42
CA MET A 462 -13.11 1.19 -18.85
C MET A 462 -12.90 2.29 -19.90
N ASN A 463 -12.68 1.92 -21.16
CA ASN A 463 -12.46 2.90 -22.24
C ASN A 463 -13.75 3.57 -22.76
N LYS A 464 -14.92 3.17 -22.25
CA LYS A 464 -16.25 3.68 -22.60
C LYS A 464 -17.02 4.04 -21.32
N ALA A 465 -18.06 4.86 -21.45
CA ALA A 465 -19.01 5.15 -20.38
C ALA A 465 -19.87 3.91 -20.09
N VAL A 466 -19.41 3.07 -19.16
CA VAL A 466 -20.09 1.83 -18.74
C VAL A 466 -20.25 1.82 -17.23
N VAL A 467 -21.18 1.00 -16.73
CA VAL A 467 -21.43 0.77 -15.30
C VAL A 467 -20.73 -0.51 -14.85
N CYS A 468 -19.90 -0.41 -13.83
CA CYS A 468 -19.12 -1.52 -13.29
C CYS A 468 -19.40 -1.71 -11.80
N VAL A 469 -19.66 -2.94 -11.37
CA VAL A 469 -19.47 -3.31 -9.95
C VAL A 469 -18.03 -3.77 -9.77
N SER A 470 -17.34 -3.27 -8.75
CA SER A 470 -15.92 -3.50 -8.56
C SER A 470 -15.54 -3.76 -7.12
N THR A 471 -14.59 -4.67 -6.90
CA THR A 471 -13.99 -4.92 -5.57
C THR A 471 -12.83 -3.98 -5.24
N THR A 472 -12.57 -2.97 -6.09
CA THR A 472 -11.59 -1.90 -5.86
C THR A 472 -12.02 -0.94 -4.74
N ASN A 473 -11.20 0.06 -4.42
CA ASN A 473 -11.40 1.00 -3.30
C ASN A 473 -11.83 2.42 -3.70
N ARG A 474 -11.82 2.78 -4.99
CA ARG A 474 -12.14 4.15 -5.45
C ARG A 474 -13.08 4.16 -6.65
N ASN A 475 -14.07 5.05 -6.61
CA ASN A 475 -15.07 5.23 -7.67
C ASN A 475 -15.20 6.69 -8.16
N PHE A 476 -14.19 7.52 -7.93
CA PHE A 476 -14.14 8.88 -8.46
C PHE A 476 -14.24 8.92 -10.00
N PRO A 477 -14.72 10.01 -10.61
CA PRO A 477 -14.88 10.10 -12.07
C PRO A 477 -13.56 9.83 -12.80
N GLY A 478 -13.59 8.92 -13.77
CA GLY A 478 -12.41 8.54 -14.56
C GLY A 478 -11.42 7.63 -13.85
N ARG A 479 -11.69 7.17 -12.61
CA ARG A 479 -10.76 6.35 -11.85
C ARG A 479 -10.37 5.06 -12.55
N MET A 480 -11.34 4.39 -13.20
CA MET A 480 -11.11 3.15 -13.96
C MET A 480 -10.97 3.38 -15.48
N GLY A 481 -10.92 4.64 -15.94
CA GLY A 481 -10.80 4.98 -17.36
C GLY A 481 -11.68 6.18 -17.76
N HIS A 482 -12.80 5.92 -18.43
CA HIS A 482 -13.69 6.94 -18.97
C HIS A 482 -14.32 7.77 -17.86
N LYS A 483 -14.35 9.10 -18.03
CA LYS A 483 -14.83 10.05 -16.99
C LYS A 483 -16.30 9.88 -16.65
N GLU A 484 -17.11 9.49 -17.63
CA GLU A 484 -18.54 9.21 -17.47
C GLU A 484 -18.84 7.75 -17.07
N GLY A 485 -17.80 6.92 -16.89
CA GLY A 485 -17.97 5.58 -16.34
C GLY A 485 -18.42 5.63 -14.88
N GLN A 486 -19.29 4.69 -14.50
CA GLN A 486 -19.82 4.59 -13.15
C GLN A 486 -19.28 3.33 -12.48
N VAL A 487 -18.78 3.48 -11.25
CA VAL A 487 -18.21 2.36 -10.48
C VAL A 487 -18.94 2.24 -9.15
N TYR A 488 -19.52 1.08 -8.89
CA TYR A 488 -20.11 0.69 -7.62
C TYR A 488 -19.09 -0.17 -6.88
N LEU A 489 -18.61 0.30 -5.73
CA LEU A 489 -17.65 -0.48 -4.93
C LEU A 489 -18.42 -1.48 -4.08
N ALA A 490 -18.00 -2.74 -4.06
CA ALA A 490 -18.72 -3.79 -3.37
C ALA A 490 -17.78 -4.88 -2.83
N SER A 491 -18.26 -5.71 -1.92
CA SER A 491 -17.58 -6.94 -1.49
C SER A 491 -17.49 -7.97 -2.61
N PRO A 492 -16.52 -8.90 -2.56
CA PRO A 492 -16.44 -10.02 -3.50
C PRO A 492 -17.76 -10.80 -3.65
N TYR A 493 -18.50 -11.02 -2.55
CA TYR A 493 -19.82 -11.64 -2.59
C TYR A 493 -20.83 -10.84 -3.41
N THR A 494 -20.97 -9.55 -3.12
CA THR A 494 -21.89 -8.66 -3.84
C THR A 494 -21.50 -8.52 -5.31
N ALA A 495 -20.21 -8.47 -5.63
CA ALA A 495 -19.71 -8.44 -7.00
C ALA A 495 -20.05 -9.73 -7.77
N ALA A 496 -19.86 -10.90 -7.16
CA ALA A 496 -20.22 -12.19 -7.75
C ALA A 496 -21.73 -12.33 -7.97
N ALA A 497 -22.55 -11.98 -6.98
CA ALA A 497 -24.00 -11.97 -7.11
C ALA A 497 -24.46 -11.05 -8.26
N SER A 498 -23.85 -9.87 -8.36
CA SER A 498 -24.17 -8.92 -9.42
C SER A 498 -23.77 -9.42 -10.81
N ALA A 499 -22.67 -10.18 -10.92
CA ALA A 499 -22.25 -10.82 -12.18
C ALA A 499 -23.29 -11.83 -12.68
N LEU A 500 -23.92 -12.59 -11.77
CA LEU A 500 -24.92 -13.60 -12.09
C LEU A 500 -26.27 -13.02 -12.55
N THR A 501 -26.61 -11.81 -12.09
CA THR A 501 -27.92 -11.19 -12.39
C THR A 501 -27.85 -10.12 -13.48
N GLY A 502 -26.69 -9.48 -13.67
CA GLY A 502 -26.54 -8.31 -14.54
C GLY A 502 -27.04 -7.00 -13.93
N PHE A 503 -27.29 -6.99 -12.61
CA PHE A 503 -27.72 -5.84 -11.83
C PHE A 503 -26.96 -5.81 -10.50
N VAL A 504 -26.87 -4.66 -9.83
CA VAL A 504 -26.35 -4.65 -8.45
C VAL A 504 -27.23 -5.53 -7.57
N THR A 505 -26.65 -6.55 -6.93
CA THR A 505 -27.43 -7.63 -6.29
C THR A 505 -26.95 -7.93 -4.89
N ASP A 506 -27.90 -8.13 -3.98
CA ASP A 506 -27.62 -8.57 -2.61
C ASP A 506 -27.18 -10.04 -2.60
N PRO A 507 -25.99 -10.37 -2.05
CA PRO A 507 -25.47 -11.74 -2.09
C PRO A 507 -26.30 -12.76 -1.29
N ARG A 508 -27.19 -12.33 -0.40
CA ARG A 508 -28.10 -13.22 0.35
C ARG A 508 -29.12 -13.94 -0.54
N GLU A 509 -29.26 -13.53 -1.79
CA GLU A 509 -30.01 -14.30 -2.80
C GLU A 509 -29.36 -15.64 -3.15
N PHE A 510 -28.06 -15.81 -2.85
CA PHE A 510 -27.27 -17.00 -3.18
C PHE A 510 -26.59 -17.64 -1.96
N LEU A 511 -26.37 -16.88 -0.89
CA LEU A 511 -25.75 -17.32 0.35
C LEU A 511 -26.85 -17.37 1.43
N GLN A 512 -27.46 -18.55 1.62
CA GLN A 512 -28.40 -18.83 2.71
C GLN A 512 -27.95 -20.05 3.49
#